data_AF-A0A9W9JFN9-F1
#
_entry.id   AF-A0A9W9JFN9-F1
#
_cell.length_a   1.000
_cell.length_b   1.000
_cell.length_c   1.000
_cell.angle_alpha   90.00
_cell.angle_beta   90.00
_cell.angle_gamma   90.00
#
_symmetry.space_group_name_H-M   'P 1'
#
loop_
_entity.id
_entity.type
_entity.pdbx_description
1 polymer ?
#
loop_
_entity_poly.entity_id
_entity_poly.type
_entity_poly.pdbx_seq_one_letter_code
_entity_poly.pdbx_strand_id
1 'polypeptide(L)'
;MCTDQATLYKSPMRQVNRYKYQMICQFQNYHHQHQSKAIQSNSSLIPTQIPATFKMTPARKALIAITSAKATLNKETTGLFITEALHPYNVLVAAGFEVDLASETGTYTADWLSQTPDFLNGEDLIIWNDVNSDFRKKLDNMPKAADLDASQYGVFYASAGHAALIDYPTATSLQKVAEQVWASGGVVASVCHGPAIFANILDRETGKPVIQGRRLTGFTTEAENTMGIIGDLKSWNVELCEELAARLGAKYERSVGIWDDFHVVDGRLVTGQNPASATSTAKAAVEVFEKL
;
A
#
# COMPACT_ATOMS: atom_id res chain seq x y z
N MET A 1 10.63 1.91 86.82
CA MET A 1 12.07 2.27 86.85
C MET A 1 12.55 2.15 85.41
N CYS A 2 12.69 3.26 84.66
CA CYS A 2 13.96 3.99 84.41
C CYS A 2 15.11 3.02 84.08
N THR A 3 15.90 3.14 83.01
CA THR A 3 16.18 4.15 81.97
C THR A 3 17.09 3.40 80.95
N ASP A 4 17.20 3.78 79.67
CA ASP A 4 18.32 4.62 79.27
C ASP A 4 18.18 5.28 77.89
N GLN A 5 18.69 6.50 77.87
CA GLN A 5 18.97 7.45 76.78
C GLN A 5 20.30 7.06 76.07
N ALA A 6 20.81 7.68 75.00
CA ALA A 6 20.36 8.47 73.86
C ALA A 6 21.66 8.82 73.07
N THR A 7 21.60 8.89 71.75
CA THR A 7 22.49 9.72 70.87
C THR A 7 21.82 9.71 69.48
N LEU A 8 21.12 10.72 68.95
CA LEU A 8 21.38 12.13 68.59
C LEU A 8 22.45 12.33 67.48
N TYR A 9 22.00 12.73 66.28
CA TYR A 9 22.41 13.92 65.47
C TYR A 9 21.63 13.92 64.12
N LYS A 10 20.51 14.67 63.98
CA LYS A 10 20.31 16.01 63.36
C LYS A 10 20.61 16.07 61.84
N SER A 11 19.61 16.11 60.92
CA SER A 11 18.74 17.24 60.44
C SER A 11 19.23 17.81 59.08
N PRO A 12 18.47 18.59 58.24
CA PRO A 12 17.07 19.07 58.36
C PRO A 12 16.20 19.10 57.06
N MET A 13 14.86 19.24 57.24
CA MET A 13 13.89 20.17 56.57
C MET A 13 13.81 20.27 55.03
N ARG A 14 12.69 20.54 54.33
CA ARG A 14 11.30 21.03 54.49
C ARG A 14 10.67 20.80 53.09
N GLN A 15 9.42 20.40 52.91
CA GLN A 15 8.27 21.32 52.91
C GLN A 15 6.97 20.52 53.06
N VAL A 16 6.08 21.12 53.84
CA VAL A 16 4.75 20.67 54.23
C VAL A 16 3.80 21.72 53.67
N ASN A 17 2.71 21.32 53.01
CA ASN A 17 1.36 21.86 53.19
C ASN A 17 0.46 21.56 51.99
N ARG A 18 -0.85 21.28 52.11
CA ARG A 18 -1.75 20.80 53.18
C ARG A 18 -3.17 21.03 52.61
N TYR A 19 -4.11 20.21 53.04
CA TYR A 19 -5.57 20.42 53.05
C TYR A 19 -6.40 20.15 51.78
N LYS A 20 -6.71 18.87 51.62
CA LYS A 20 -8.10 18.40 51.47
C LYS A 20 -8.92 18.75 52.71
N TYR A 21 -10.17 19.19 52.51
CA TYR A 21 -11.39 19.06 53.34
C TYR A 21 -12.23 20.35 53.40
N GLN A 22 -13.39 20.37 52.71
CA GLN A 22 -14.69 20.84 53.22
C GLN A 22 -15.77 20.65 52.12
N MET A 23 -16.73 19.72 52.35
CA MET A 23 -18.17 19.94 52.64
C MET A 23 -19.00 20.40 51.41
N ILE A 24 -19.88 19.57 50.83
CA ILE A 24 -21.23 19.13 51.28
C ILE A 24 -22.22 20.31 51.39
N CYS A 25 -23.37 20.13 50.71
CA CYS A 25 -24.59 20.96 50.66
C CYS A 25 -24.61 22.11 49.65
N GLN A 26 -25.32 21.91 48.52
CA GLN A 26 -26.46 22.73 48.05
C GLN A 26 -26.76 22.42 46.57
N PHE A 27 -27.63 21.44 46.32
CA PHE A 27 -28.29 21.26 45.02
C PHE A 27 -29.75 20.87 45.27
N GLN A 28 -30.52 21.80 45.85
CA GLN A 28 -31.97 21.81 45.84
C GLN A 28 -32.41 23.25 46.11
N ASN A 29 -32.78 23.96 45.05
CA ASN A 29 -33.71 25.10 45.01
C ASN A 29 -33.42 25.89 43.74
N TYR A 30 -34.16 25.65 42.65
CA TYR A 30 -34.57 26.72 41.74
C TYR A 30 -35.69 26.22 40.81
N HIS A 31 -36.84 25.90 41.41
CA HIS A 31 -38.11 25.99 40.70
C HIS A 31 -38.87 27.20 41.26
N HIS A 32 -39.45 27.97 40.33
CA HIS A 32 -40.26 29.18 40.51
C HIS A 32 -39.51 30.45 40.90
N GLN A 33 -39.35 31.35 39.93
CA GLN A 33 -40.21 32.54 39.83
C GLN A 33 -39.87 33.40 38.60
N HIS A 34 -40.91 34.02 38.06
CA HIS A 34 -40.96 35.17 37.14
C HIS A 34 -40.97 34.95 35.62
N GLN A 35 -42.18 35.18 35.11
CA GLN A 35 -42.55 35.52 33.75
C GLN A 35 -41.88 36.79 33.23
N SER A 36 -41.92 36.90 31.90
CA SER A 36 -42.04 38.10 31.07
C SER A 36 -40.89 39.12 31.08
N LYS A 37 -40.12 39.10 29.97
CA LYS A 37 -39.84 40.30 29.15
C LYS A 37 -39.23 39.89 27.81
N ALA A 38 -39.85 40.36 26.73
CA ALA A 38 -39.32 40.29 25.38
C ALA A 38 -38.14 41.27 25.23
N ILE A 39 -37.03 40.80 24.67
CA ILE A 39 -35.99 41.63 24.06
C ILE A 39 -35.53 40.91 22.79
N GLN A 40 -35.80 41.54 21.63
CA GLN A 40 -35.13 41.23 20.38
C GLN A 40 -33.65 41.57 20.50
N SER A 41 -32.74 40.65 20.15
CA SER A 41 -31.44 41.01 19.58
C SER A 41 -30.78 39.81 18.91
N ASN A 42 -30.12 40.10 17.79
CA ASN A 42 -29.35 39.21 16.93
C ASN A 42 -28.53 38.16 17.68
N SER A 43 -28.65 36.91 17.25
CA SER A 43 -27.64 35.88 17.47
C SER A 43 -27.28 35.29 16.11
N SER A 44 -26.12 35.72 15.62
CA SER A 44 -25.32 35.12 14.55
C SER A 44 -25.48 33.61 14.45
N LEU A 45 -25.72 33.14 13.23
CA LEU A 45 -25.52 31.75 12.82
C LEU A 45 -24.13 31.30 13.26
N ILE A 46 -24.08 30.39 14.21
CA ILE A 46 -22.86 29.62 14.48
C ILE A 46 -22.69 28.72 13.26
N PRO A 47 -21.61 28.84 12.46
CA PRO A 47 -21.32 27.84 11.47
C PRO A 47 -20.94 26.58 12.26
N THR A 48 -21.77 25.54 12.19
CA THR A 48 -21.36 24.19 12.52
C THR A 48 -20.20 23.83 11.58
N GLN A 49 -18.98 24.12 12.01
CA GLN A 49 -17.80 23.50 11.45
C GLN A 49 -17.91 22.02 11.78
N ILE A 50 -18.34 21.25 10.78
CA ILE A 50 -18.10 19.82 10.72
C ILE A 50 -16.60 19.65 10.96
N PRO A 51 -16.15 18.90 11.98
CA PRO A 51 -14.73 18.74 12.22
C PRO A 51 -14.11 18.15 10.96
N ALA A 52 -13.07 18.80 10.46
CA ALA A 52 -12.24 18.26 9.39
C ALA A 52 -11.89 16.82 9.77
N THR A 53 -12.24 15.86 8.90
CA THR A 53 -11.85 14.48 9.05
C THR A 53 -10.34 14.45 9.27
N PHE A 54 -9.91 14.01 10.46
CA PHE A 54 -8.50 13.80 10.76
C PHE A 54 -8.02 12.76 9.75
N LYS A 55 -7.33 13.19 8.68
CA LYS A 55 -6.72 12.27 7.72
C LYS A 55 -5.63 11.55 8.49
N MET A 56 -5.95 10.35 8.95
CA MET A 56 -4.97 9.44 9.51
C MET A 56 -3.89 9.22 8.46
N THR A 57 -2.64 9.46 8.82
CA THR A 57 -1.49 9.15 7.97
C THR A 57 -1.58 7.67 7.60
N PRO A 58 -1.44 7.30 6.31
CA PRO A 58 -1.51 5.90 5.90
C PRO A 58 -0.52 5.03 6.68
N ALA A 59 -0.90 3.79 6.97
CA ALA A 59 -0.06 2.88 7.74
C ALA A 59 1.28 2.61 7.02
N ARG A 60 2.40 2.60 7.77
CA ARG A 60 3.73 2.27 7.22
C ARG A 60 3.93 0.75 7.07
N LYS A 61 3.00 0.15 6.35
CA LYS A 61 3.00 -1.26 5.96
C LYS A 61 2.57 -1.38 4.51
N ALA A 62 3.28 -2.22 3.76
CA ALA A 62 3.10 -2.40 2.33
C ALA A 62 2.68 -3.83 2.02
N LEU A 63 1.77 -3.98 1.04
CA LEU A 63 1.47 -5.26 0.41
C LEU A 63 2.13 -5.28 -0.98
N ILE A 64 2.96 -6.28 -1.24
CA ILE A 64 3.41 -6.63 -2.59
C ILE A 64 2.51 -7.76 -3.11
N ALA A 65 1.70 -7.46 -4.12
CA ALA A 65 0.87 -8.44 -4.79
C ALA A 65 1.71 -9.29 -5.75
N ILE A 66 1.48 -10.60 -5.73
CA ILE A 66 2.16 -11.63 -6.52
C ILE A 66 1.12 -12.31 -7.41
N THR A 67 1.43 -12.55 -8.69
CA THR A 67 0.57 -13.38 -9.55
C THR A 67 0.56 -14.82 -9.06
N SER A 68 -0.65 -15.38 -9.00
CA SER A 68 -0.93 -16.78 -8.71
C SER A 68 -1.08 -17.64 -9.97
N ALA A 69 -1.18 -17.01 -11.14
CA ALA A 69 -1.32 -17.69 -12.41
C ALA A 69 -0.02 -18.34 -12.86
N LYS A 70 -0.18 -19.30 -13.78
CA LYS A 70 0.90 -19.87 -14.59
C LYS A 70 0.34 -20.25 -15.95
N ALA A 71 1.15 -20.11 -16.99
CA ALA A 71 0.79 -20.50 -18.35
C ALA A 71 2.05 -20.86 -19.15
N THR A 72 1.85 -21.54 -20.28
CA THR A 72 2.92 -21.77 -21.25
C THR A 72 3.11 -20.52 -22.10
N LEU A 73 4.32 -19.95 -22.08
CA LEU A 73 4.75 -18.79 -22.86
C LEU A 73 6.11 -19.10 -23.50
N ASN A 74 6.22 -18.98 -24.81
CA ASN A 74 7.42 -19.35 -25.56
C ASN A 74 7.94 -20.76 -25.22
N LYS A 75 7.03 -21.73 -25.10
CA LYS A 75 7.27 -23.13 -24.69
C LYS A 75 7.73 -23.34 -23.25
N GLU A 76 7.88 -22.29 -22.46
CA GLU A 76 8.30 -22.35 -21.06
C GLU A 76 7.16 -21.92 -20.13
N THR A 77 7.34 -22.06 -18.81
CA THR A 77 6.31 -21.66 -17.84
C THR A 77 6.53 -20.21 -17.36
N THR A 78 5.53 -19.35 -17.54
CA THR A 78 5.51 -18.01 -16.96
C THR A 78 4.84 -18.00 -15.58
N GLY A 79 5.09 -16.95 -14.81
CA GLY A 79 4.63 -16.74 -13.45
C GLY A 79 5.10 -15.38 -12.92
N LEU A 80 5.47 -15.33 -11.64
CA LEU A 80 6.11 -14.17 -11.01
C LEU A 80 7.47 -13.89 -11.64
N PHE A 81 7.68 -12.66 -12.12
CA PHE A 81 9.01 -12.17 -12.44
C PHE A 81 9.75 -11.81 -11.14
N ILE A 82 10.77 -12.60 -10.75
CA ILE A 82 11.35 -12.60 -9.40
C ILE A 82 11.77 -11.20 -8.92
N THR A 83 12.52 -10.45 -9.76
CA THR A 83 13.06 -9.13 -9.39
C THR A 83 11.99 -8.06 -9.28
N GLU A 84 10.81 -8.25 -9.90
CA GLU A 84 9.68 -7.32 -9.76
C GLU A 84 8.99 -7.43 -8.38
N ALA A 85 9.24 -8.49 -7.61
CA ALA A 85 8.85 -8.59 -6.21
C ALA A 85 10.03 -8.31 -5.26
N LEU A 86 11.22 -8.85 -5.57
CA LEU A 86 12.40 -8.72 -4.72
C LEU A 86 12.90 -7.28 -4.64
N HIS A 87 12.99 -6.56 -5.76
CA HIS A 87 13.52 -5.19 -5.76
C HIS A 87 12.60 -4.22 -4.99
N PRO A 88 11.26 -4.23 -5.20
CA PRO A 88 10.37 -3.42 -4.37
C PRO A 88 10.38 -3.82 -2.90
N TYR A 89 10.49 -5.12 -2.58
CA TYR A 89 10.64 -5.59 -1.21
C TYR A 89 11.85 -4.94 -0.52
N ASN A 90 13.02 -5.00 -1.16
CA ASN A 90 14.25 -4.42 -0.62
C ASN A 90 14.13 -2.90 -0.42
N VAL A 91 13.54 -2.18 -1.38
CA VAL A 91 13.35 -0.73 -1.29
C VAL A 91 12.40 -0.37 -0.14
N LEU A 92 11.26 -1.06 -0.03
CA LEU A 92 10.25 -0.79 0.99
C LEU A 92 10.77 -1.12 2.40
N VAL A 93 11.44 -2.27 2.58
CA VAL A 93 12.07 -2.62 3.86
C VAL A 93 13.14 -1.60 4.25
N ALA A 94 13.99 -1.18 3.30
CA ALA A 94 15.00 -0.15 3.56
C ALA A 94 14.39 1.21 3.94
N ALA A 95 13.18 1.51 3.46
CA ALA A 95 12.40 2.68 3.83
C ALA A 95 11.59 2.51 5.15
N GLY A 96 11.79 1.41 5.87
CA GLY A 96 11.18 1.15 7.17
C GLY A 96 9.73 0.66 7.12
N PHE A 97 9.28 0.12 5.99
CA PHE A 97 7.98 -0.54 5.90
C PHE A 97 8.05 -1.95 6.47
N GLU A 98 7.01 -2.35 7.21
CA GLU A 98 6.65 -3.77 7.27
C GLU A 98 6.10 -4.18 5.90
N VAL A 99 6.61 -5.26 5.31
CA VAL A 99 6.21 -5.68 3.96
C VAL A 99 5.64 -7.08 4.01
N ASP A 100 4.40 -7.25 3.55
CA ASP A 100 3.80 -8.55 3.29
C ASP A 100 3.74 -8.82 1.79
N LEU A 101 3.81 -10.10 1.44
CA LEU A 101 3.57 -10.60 0.09
C LEU A 101 2.25 -11.37 0.13
N ALA A 102 1.43 -11.29 -0.92
CA ALA A 102 0.26 -12.14 -1.08
C ALA A 102 -0.11 -12.33 -2.55
N SER A 103 -0.76 -13.44 -2.85
CA SER A 103 -1.43 -13.66 -4.13
C SER A 103 -2.91 -13.96 -3.92
N GLU A 104 -3.69 -13.99 -4.99
CA GLU A 104 -5.12 -14.30 -4.91
C GLU A 104 -5.35 -15.69 -4.29
N THR A 105 -4.46 -16.66 -4.56
CA THR A 105 -4.59 -18.05 -4.08
C THR A 105 -3.61 -18.44 -2.97
N GLY A 106 -2.69 -17.55 -2.58
CA GLY A 106 -1.61 -17.84 -1.61
C GLY A 106 -0.50 -18.72 -2.20
N THR A 107 -0.45 -18.87 -3.52
CA THR A 107 0.59 -19.62 -4.24
C THR A 107 1.16 -18.78 -5.37
N TYR A 108 2.34 -19.15 -5.86
CA TYR A 108 2.96 -18.57 -7.06
C TYR A 108 3.72 -19.64 -7.85
N THR A 109 4.15 -19.29 -9.05
CA THR A 109 5.15 -20.03 -9.84
C THR A 109 6.16 -18.99 -10.31
N ALA A 110 7.46 -19.30 -10.32
CA ALA A 110 8.46 -18.37 -10.86
C ALA A 110 8.43 -18.38 -12.39
N ASP A 111 8.53 -17.20 -13.00
CA ASP A 111 8.71 -17.05 -14.43
C ASP A 111 10.08 -17.60 -14.87
N TRP A 112 10.11 -18.39 -15.94
CA TRP A 112 11.33 -19.01 -16.45
C TRP A 112 12.40 -17.99 -16.87
N LEU A 113 12.02 -16.87 -17.50
CA LEU A 113 12.95 -15.87 -18.01
C LEU A 113 13.59 -15.12 -16.85
N SER A 114 12.80 -14.84 -15.81
CA SER A 114 13.29 -14.19 -14.60
C SER A 114 14.30 -15.01 -13.80
N GLN A 115 14.48 -16.31 -14.10
CA GLN A 115 15.47 -17.19 -13.48
C GLN A 115 16.79 -17.26 -14.25
N THR A 116 16.87 -16.62 -15.43
CA THR A 116 18.09 -16.62 -16.24
C THR A 116 19.14 -15.66 -15.67
N PRO A 117 20.44 -15.90 -15.92
CA PRO A 117 21.51 -15.07 -15.36
C PRO A 117 21.43 -13.58 -15.71
N ASP A 118 20.79 -13.21 -16.82
CA ASP A 118 20.63 -11.80 -17.21
C ASP A 118 19.64 -11.06 -16.30
N PHE A 119 18.69 -11.78 -15.69
CA PHE A 119 17.65 -11.21 -14.83
C PHE A 119 17.80 -11.58 -13.35
N LEU A 120 18.55 -12.64 -13.03
CA LEU A 120 18.80 -13.09 -11.68
C LEU A 120 20.27 -13.45 -11.48
N ASN A 121 21.02 -12.53 -10.88
CA ASN A 121 22.45 -12.66 -10.64
C ASN A 121 22.84 -11.95 -9.34
N GLY A 122 24.12 -12.02 -8.98
CA GLY A 122 24.68 -11.30 -7.84
C GLY A 122 23.95 -11.56 -6.53
N GLU A 123 23.61 -10.49 -5.83
CA GLU A 123 22.93 -10.53 -4.53
C GLU A 123 21.49 -11.05 -4.66
N ASP A 124 20.81 -10.76 -5.78
CA ASP A 124 19.45 -11.23 -6.03
C ASP A 124 19.40 -12.76 -6.12
N LEU A 125 20.38 -13.37 -6.81
CA LEU A 125 20.49 -14.82 -6.91
C LEU A 125 20.82 -15.47 -5.55
N ILE A 126 21.64 -14.82 -4.73
CA ILE A 126 21.95 -15.30 -3.37
C ILE A 126 20.69 -15.30 -2.51
N ILE A 127 19.94 -14.19 -2.50
CA ILE A 127 18.67 -14.08 -1.75
C ILE A 127 17.65 -15.09 -2.27
N TRP A 128 17.52 -15.23 -3.58
CA TRP A 128 16.59 -16.18 -4.19
C TRP A 128 16.88 -17.62 -3.78
N ASN A 129 18.15 -18.02 -3.75
CA ASN A 129 18.55 -19.38 -3.40
C ASN A 129 18.53 -19.64 -1.87
N ASP A 130 18.60 -18.60 -1.05
CA ASP A 130 18.42 -18.73 0.40
C ASP A 130 16.93 -18.75 0.75
N VAL A 131 16.37 -19.96 0.82
CA VAL A 131 14.98 -20.21 1.26
C VAL A 131 14.71 -19.74 2.70
N ASN A 132 15.74 -19.44 3.48
CA ASN A 132 15.60 -18.90 4.84
C ASN A 132 15.75 -17.37 4.90
N SER A 133 16.03 -16.70 3.79
CA SER A 133 16.03 -15.24 3.74
C SER A 133 14.64 -14.70 4.05
N ASP A 134 14.56 -13.47 4.57
CA ASP A 134 13.27 -12.88 4.97
C ASP A 134 12.30 -12.75 3.79
N PHE A 135 12.82 -12.37 2.61
CA PHE A 135 12.04 -12.31 1.38
C PHE A 135 11.49 -13.70 1.02
N ARG A 136 12.33 -14.73 1.00
CA ARG A 136 11.90 -16.08 0.59
C ARG A 136 10.93 -16.71 1.57
N LYS A 137 11.14 -16.54 2.87
CA LYS A 137 10.17 -16.97 3.90
C LYS A 137 8.80 -16.32 3.67
N LYS A 138 8.75 -15.02 3.37
CA LYS A 138 7.48 -14.31 3.11
C LYS A 138 6.84 -14.75 1.80
N LEU A 139 7.61 -14.89 0.72
CA LEU A 139 7.11 -15.33 -0.57
C LEU A 139 6.57 -16.76 -0.53
N ASP A 140 7.27 -17.69 0.13
CA ASP A 140 6.92 -19.11 0.15
C ASP A 140 5.81 -19.45 1.15
N ASN A 141 5.55 -18.58 2.13
CA ASN A 141 4.51 -18.74 3.14
C ASN A 141 3.46 -17.63 3.07
N MET A 142 3.31 -16.97 1.91
CA MET A 142 2.39 -15.86 1.76
C MET A 142 0.92 -16.30 1.95
N PRO A 143 0.09 -15.49 2.62
CA PRO A 143 -1.34 -15.77 2.74
C PRO A 143 -2.07 -15.56 1.41
N LYS A 144 -3.32 -16.01 1.37
CA LYS A 144 -4.26 -15.56 0.35
C LYS A 144 -4.61 -14.11 0.61
N ALA A 145 -4.79 -13.33 -0.45
CA ALA A 145 -5.26 -11.96 -0.32
C ALA A 145 -6.61 -11.85 0.40
N ALA A 146 -7.46 -12.86 0.31
CA ALA A 146 -8.75 -12.93 1.01
C ALA A 146 -8.63 -13.00 2.55
N ASP A 147 -7.48 -13.43 3.07
CA ASP A 147 -7.23 -13.59 4.51
C ASP A 147 -6.61 -12.32 5.13
N LEU A 148 -6.36 -11.29 4.33
CA LEU A 148 -5.70 -10.06 4.76
C LEU A 148 -6.69 -9.04 5.34
N ASP A 149 -6.26 -8.34 6.38
CA ASP A 149 -6.88 -7.09 6.80
C ASP A 149 -6.33 -5.92 5.96
N ALA A 150 -7.10 -5.54 4.95
CA ALA A 150 -6.74 -4.48 4.01
C ALA A 150 -6.50 -3.11 4.68
N SER A 151 -7.06 -2.87 5.87
CA SER A 151 -6.93 -1.59 6.58
C SER A 151 -5.53 -1.34 7.13
N GLN A 152 -4.69 -2.38 7.19
CA GLN A 152 -3.33 -2.29 7.71
C GLN A 152 -2.32 -1.71 6.72
N TYR A 153 -2.68 -1.61 5.44
CA TYR A 153 -1.74 -1.23 4.39
C TYR A 153 -1.88 0.25 4.00
N GLY A 154 -0.75 0.94 3.91
CA GLY A 154 -0.66 2.27 3.32
C GLY A 154 -0.03 2.28 1.92
N VAL A 155 0.55 1.15 1.49
CA VAL A 155 1.08 0.95 0.13
C VAL A 155 0.58 -0.39 -0.40
N PHE A 156 0.05 -0.39 -1.62
CA PHE A 156 -0.18 -1.58 -2.43
C PHE A 156 0.75 -1.51 -3.63
N TYR A 157 1.54 -2.55 -3.88
CA TYR A 157 2.46 -2.64 -5.01
C TYR A 157 2.20 -3.94 -5.79
N ALA A 158 1.75 -3.85 -7.03
CA ALA A 158 1.61 -5.01 -7.91
C ALA A 158 2.92 -5.31 -8.64
N SER A 159 3.66 -6.31 -8.14
CA SER A 159 4.67 -7.00 -8.95
C SER A 159 4.00 -7.77 -10.09
N ALA A 160 4.74 -8.31 -11.06
CA ALA A 160 4.12 -8.98 -12.18
C ALA A 160 4.92 -10.18 -12.74
N GLY A 161 5.30 -10.10 -14.01
CA GLY A 161 5.45 -11.23 -14.95
C GLY A 161 4.19 -11.45 -15.78
N HIS A 162 4.33 -12.07 -16.97
CA HIS A 162 3.24 -12.16 -17.96
C HIS A 162 1.99 -12.87 -17.44
N ALA A 163 2.14 -13.81 -16.51
CA ALA A 163 1.01 -14.52 -15.90
C ALA A 163 0.03 -13.56 -15.18
N ALA A 164 0.49 -12.38 -14.73
CA ALA A 164 -0.36 -11.36 -14.14
C ALA A 164 -1.50 -10.92 -15.08
N LEU A 165 -1.30 -10.97 -16.40
CA LEU A 165 -2.35 -10.66 -17.38
C LEU A 165 -3.56 -11.61 -17.26
N ILE A 166 -3.37 -12.80 -16.69
CA ILE A 166 -4.38 -13.85 -16.58
C ILE A 166 -5.21 -13.67 -15.31
N ASP A 167 -4.58 -13.58 -14.15
CA ASP A 167 -5.30 -13.57 -12.87
C ASP A 167 -5.62 -12.18 -12.34
N TYR A 168 -4.72 -11.20 -12.49
CA TYR A 168 -4.93 -9.86 -11.92
C TYR A 168 -6.23 -9.17 -12.34
N PRO A 169 -6.72 -9.30 -13.60
CA PRO A 169 -8.01 -8.72 -13.98
C PRO A 169 -9.19 -9.26 -13.16
N THR A 170 -9.06 -10.46 -12.61
CA THR A 170 -10.09 -11.17 -11.82
C THR A 170 -9.70 -11.43 -10.36
N ALA A 171 -8.56 -10.90 -9.91
CA ALA A 171 -8.04 -11.05 -8.56
C ALA A 171 -8.79 -10.15 -7.56
N THR A 172 -10.06 -10.48 -7.31
CA THR A 172 -10.97 -9.60 -6.56
C THR A 172 -10.50 -9.31 -5.14
N SER A 173 -9.77 -10.21 -4.50
CA SER A 173 -9.27 -10.00 -3.14
C SER A 173 -8.10 -9.03 -3.13
N LEU A 174 -7.15 -9.18 -4.07
CA LEU A 174 -6.06 -8.21 -4.25
C LEU A 174 -6.61 -6.82 -4.64
N GLN A 175 -7.57 -6.76 -5.56
CA GLN A 175 -8.22 -5.51 -5.97
C GLN A 175 -8.87 -4.79 -4.79
N LYS A 176 -9.56 -5.52 -3.90
CA LYS A 176 -10.15 -4.94 -2.67
C LYS A 176 -9.10 -4.33 -1.74
N VAL A 177 -7.93 -4.94 -1.62
CA VAL A 177 -6.82 -4.34 -0.84
C VAL A 177 -6.36 -3.05 -1.49
N ALA A 178 -6.14 -3.04 -2.81
CA ALA A 178 -5.73 -1.85 -3.54
C ALA A 178 -6.77 -0.71 -3.43
N GLU A 179 -8.07 -1.01 -3.55
CA GLU A 179 -9.14 -0.04 -3.33
C GLU A 179 -9.15 0.52 -1.91
N GLN A 180 -8.90 -0.32 -0.90
CA GLN A 180 -8.83 0.12 0.49
C GLN A 180 -7.64 1.05 0.72
N VAL A 181 -6.45 0.71 0.19
CA VAL A 181 -5.26 1.58 0.22
C VAL A 181 -5.56 2.90 -0.48
N TRP A 182 -6.17 2.84 -1.67
CA TRP A 182 -6.55 4.03 -2.42
C TRP A 182 -7.49 4.95 -1.64
N ALA A 183 -8.56 4.39 -1.07
CA ALA A 183 -9.58 5.11 -0.30
C ALA A 183 -9.02 5.68 1.02
N SER A 184 -8.03 5.02 1.62
CA SER A 184 -7.36 5.48 2.84
C SER A 184 -6.29 6.55 2.57
N GLY A 185 -6.14 6.98 1.32
CA GLY A 185 -5.17 8.00 0.92
C GLY A 185 -3.74 7.46 0.75
N GLY A 186 -3.53 6.15 0.72
CA GLY A 186 -2.22 5.51 0.52
C GLY A 186 -1.74 5.47 -0.93
N VAL A 187 -0.62 4.81 -1.18
CA VAL A 187 -0.02 4.72 -2.54
C VAL A 187 -0.42 3.40 -3.20
N VAL A 188 -0.86 3.47 -4.46
CA VAL A 188 -1.08 2.28 -5.29
C VAL A 188 -0.05 2.30 -6.40
N ALA A 189 0.75 1.25 -6.48
CA ALA A 189 1.84 1.12 -7.42
C ALA A 189 1.78 -0.19 -8.20
N SER A 190 2.39 -0.22 -9.38
CA SER A 190 2.56 -1.44 -10.17
C SER A 190 3.75 -1.35 -11.12
N VAL A 191 4.26 -2.49 -11.60
CA VAL A 191 5.34 -2.53 -12.61
C VAL A 191 5.04 -3.56 -13.69
N CYS A 192 5.57 -3.36 -14.90
CA CYS A 192 5.52 -4.33 -16.00
C CYS A 192 4.06 -4.66 -16.38
N HIS A 193 3.62 -5.92 -16.25
CA HIS A 193 2.21 -6.32 -16.46
C HIS A 193 1.29 -6.04 -15.28
N GLY A 194 1.84 -5.53 -14.18
CA GLY A 194 1.12 -5.18 -12.96
C GLY A 194 -0.08 -4.26 -13.18
N PRO A 195 -0.11 -3.33 -14.16
CA PRO A 195 -1.32 -2.58 -14.51
C PRO A 195 -2.56 -3.43 -14.83
N ALA A 196 -2.42 -4.71 -15.14
CA ALA A 196 -3.55 -5.64 -15.28
C ALA A 196 -4.47 -5.68 -14.04
N ILE A 197 -3.92 -5.41 -12.85
CA ILE A 197 -4.71 -5.34 -11.60
C ILE A 197 -5.76 -4.23 -11.62
N PHE A 198 -5.56 -3.18 -12.42
CA PHE A 198 -6.47 -2.03 -12.47
C PHE A 198 -7.78 -2.32 -13.23
N ALA A 199 -7.94 -3.52 -13.82
CA ALA A 199 -9.13 -3.88 -14.60
C ALA A 199 -10.45 -3.57 -13.87
N ASN A 200 -10.47 -3.78 -12.54
CA ASN A 200 -11.66 -3.63 -11.70
C ASN A 200 -11.39 -2.93 -10.35
N ILE A 201 -10.31 -2.12 -10.25
CA ILE A 201 -10.08 -1.29 -9.04
C ILE A 201 -10.83 0.03 -9.21
N LEU A 202 -11.82 0.26 -8.34
CA LEU A 202 -12.67 1.44 -8.39
C LEU A 202 -12.32 2.43 -7.28
N ASP A 203 -12.34 3.72 -7.64
CA ASP A 203 -12.33 4.80 -6.67
C ASP A 203 -13.71 4.87 -6.00
N ARG A 204 -13.77 4.55 -4.70
CA ARG A 204 -15.03 4.48 -3.94
C ARG A 204 -15.79 5.81 -3.86
N GLU A 205 -15.11 6.95 -3.99
CA GLU A 205 -15.77 8.26 -3.96
C GLU A 205 -16.48 8.56 -5.29
N THR A 206 -15.91 8.09 -6.40
CA THR A 206 -16.42 8.43 -7.74
C THR A 206 -17.14 7.28 -8.45
N GLY A 207 -16.96 6.05 -7.98
CA GLY A 207 -17.43 4.82 -8.63
C GLY A 207 -16.75 4.50 -9.96
N LYS A 208 -15.65 5.20 -10.29
CA LYS A 208 -14.93 5.09 -11.56
C LYS A 208 -13.62 4.30 -11.39
N PRO A 209 -13.04 3.75 -12.47
CA PRO A 209 -11.71 3.14 -12.41
C PRO A 209 -10.69 4.11 -11.82
N VAL A 210 -9.84 3.65 -10.89
CA VAL A 210 -8.84 4.52 -10.22
C VAL A 210 -7.87 5.18 -11.19
N ILE A 211 -7.64 4.54 -12.35
CA ILE A 211 -6.74 5.02 -13.40
C ILE A 211 -7.42 5.93 -14.43
N GLN A 212 -8.74 6.12 -14.39
CA GLN A 212 -9.45 6.91 -15.39
C GLN A 212 -8.94 8.36 -15.42
N GLY A 213 -8.50 8.82 -16.59
CA GLY A 213 -7.96 10.16 -16.81
C GLY A 213 -6.54 10.38 -16.26
N ARG A 214 -5.94 9.39 -15.60
CA ARG A 214 -4.60 9.47 -15.02
C ARG A 214 -3.53 9.03 -16.01
N ARG A 215 -2.30 9.47 -15.77
CA ARG A 215 -1.11 8.99 -16.48
C ARG A 215 -0.61 7.71 -15.83
N LEU A 216 -0.19 6.75 -16.64
CA LEU A 216 0.47 5.52 -16.19
C LEU A 216 1.41 4.98 -17.28
N THR A 217 2.27 4.06 -16.91
CA THR A 217 3.04 3.21 -17.83
C THR A 217 2.85 1.73 -17.46
N GLY A 218 3.44 0.83 -18.25
CA GLY A 218 3.39 -0.61 -18.08
C GLY A 218 4.23 -1.29 -19.15
N PHE A 219 4.15 -2.61 -19.25
CA PHE A 219 4.88 -3.33 -20.29
C PHE A 219 4.36 -2.97 -21.67
N THR A 220 5.27 -2.62 -22.58
CA THR A 220 4.89 -2.10 -23.89
C THR A 220 4.42 -3.20 -24.83
N THR A 221 3.39 -2.93 -25.63
CA THR A 221 2.96 -3.83 -26.71
C THR A 221 4.10 -4.09 -27.70
N GLU A 222 4.96 -3.10 -27.91
CA GLU A 222 6.14 -3.25 -28.78
C GLU A 222 7.13 -4.28 -28.23
N ALA A 223 7.41 -4.29 -26.93
CA ALA A 223 8.25 -5.31 -26.29
C ALA A 223 7.70 -6.72 -26.51
N GLU A 224 6.38 -6.91 -26.37
CA GLU A 224 5.72 -8.19 -26.63
C GLU A 224 5.91 -8.66 -28.08
N ASN A 225 5.82 -7.73 -29.04
CA ASN A 225 6.09 -8.00 -30.45
C ASN A 225 7.56 -8.35 -30.68
N THR A 226 8.49 -7.61 -30.08
CA THR A 226 9.93 -7.86 -30.18
C THR A 226 10.32 -9.22 -29.60
N MET A 227 9.66 -9.65 -28.52
CA MET A 227 9.85 -10.97 -27.92
C MET A 227 9.22 -12.10 -28.76
N GLY A 228 8.37 -11.78 -29.75
CA GLY A 228 7.74 -12.78 -30.62
C GLY A 228 6.63 -13.60 -29.93
N ILE A 229 6.07 -13.12 -28.82
CA ILE A 229 5.14 -13.88 -27.97
C ILE A 229 3.67 -13.47 -28.11
N ILE A 230 3.35 -12.51 -28.98
CA ILE A 230 1.98 -12.03 -29.23
C ILE A 230 1.01 -13.17 -29.57
N GLY A 231 1.47 -14.22 -30.26
CA GLY A 231 0.65 -15.39 -30.59
C GLY A 231 0.15 -16.12 -29.33
N ASP A 232 1.05 -16.33 -28.36
CA ASP A 232 0.73 -16.98 -27.09
C ASP A 232 -0.20 -16.11 -26.26
N LEU A 233 0.07 -14.81 -26.14
CA LEU A 233 -0.76 -13.87 -25.38
C LEU A 233 -2.20 -13.80 -25.93
N LYS A 234 -2.36 -13.78 -27.26
CA LYS A 234 -3.68 -13.84 -27.90
C LYS A 234 -4.44 -15.12 -27.57
N SER A 235 -3.74 -16.25 -27.43
CA SER A 235 -4.37 -17.53 -27.07
C SER A 235 -4.97 -17.54 -25.66
N TRP A 236 -4.48 -16.67 -24.77
CA TRP A 236 -5.00 -16.53 -23.41
C TRP A 236 -6.24 -15.63 -23.33
N ASN A 237 -6.59 -14.93 -24.41
CA ASN A 237 -7.69 -13.95 -24.44
C ASN A 237 -7.55 -12.89 -23.32
N VAL A 238 -6.33 -12.38 -23.14
CA VAL A 238 -5.99 -11.32 -22.18
C VAL A 238 -5.78 -10.00 -22.90
N GLU A 239 -5.92 -8.90 -22.16
CA GLU A 239 -5.61 -7.56 -22.66
C GLU A 239 -4.17 -7.18 -22.28
N LEU A 240 -3.46 -6.50 -23.18
CA LEU A 240 -2.16 -5.91 -22.89
C LEU A 240 -2.31 -4.61 -22.08
N CYS A 241 -1.22 -4.14 -21.47
CA CYS A 241 -1.24 -2.94 -20.62
C CYS A 241 -1.78 -1.70 -21.35
N GLU A 242 -1.36 -1.49 -22.60
CA GLU A 242 -1.81 -0.37 -23.43
C GLU A 242 -3.30 -0.46 -23.77
N GLU A 243 -3.80 -1.68 -24.03
CA GLU A 243 -5.21 -1.94 -24.35
C GLU A 243 -6.10 -1.68 -23.13
N LEU A 244 -5.69 -2.19 -21.96
CA LEU A 244 -6.38 -1.97 -20.69
C LEU A 244 -6.40 -0.48 -20.31
N ALA A 245 -5.27 0.22 -20.48
CA ALA A 245 -5.19 1.66 -20.24
C ALA A 245 -6.18 2.43 -21.15
N ALA A 246 -6.21 2.12 -22.44
CA ALA A 246 -7.12 2.73 -23.40
C ALA A 246 -8.60 2.46 -23.04
N ARG A 247 -8.95 1.20 -22.75
CA ARG A 247 -10.32 0.80 -22.37
C ARG A 247 -10.82 1.53 -21.11
N LEU A 248 -9.93 1.74 -20.13
CA LEU A 248 -10.27 2.40 -18.87
C LEU A 248 -10.09 3.94 -18.92
N GLY A 249 -9.70 4.48 -20.06
CA GLY A 249 -9.54 5.92 -20.26
C GLY A 249 -8.33 6.53 -19.54
N ALA A 250 -7.30 5.74 -19.28
CA ALA A 250 -6.01 6.20 -18.79
C ALA A 250 -5.12 6.72 -19.94
N LYS A 251 -4.15 7.56 -19.62
CA LYS A 251 -3.14 8.08 -20.54
C LYS A 251 -1.88 7.25 -20.39
N TYR A 252 -1.67 6.33 -21.33
CA TYR A 252 -0.47 5.51 -21.34
C TYR A 252 0.75 6.31 -21.82
N GLU A 253 1.83 6.27 -21.05
CA GLU A 253 3.13 6.85 -21.36
C GLU A 253 4.18 5.73 -21.37
N ARG A 254 5.22 5.88 -22.18
CA ARG A 254 6.35 4.95 -22.24
C ARG A 254 7.63 5.69 -22.58
N SER A 255 8.76 5.10 -22.23
CA SER A 255 10.05 5.56 -22.72
C SER A 255 10.21 5.28 -24.22
N VAL A 256 11.25 5.90 -24.79
CA VAL A 256 11.66 5.63 -26.17
C VAL A 256 12.14 4.18 -26.30
N GLY A 257 13.03 3.73 -25.40
CA GLY A 257 13.53 2.36 -25.38
C GLY A 257 12.60 1.44 -24.60
N ILE A 258 12.13 0.37 -25.25
CA ILE A 258 11.20 -0.62 -24.65
C ILE A 258 11.73 -1.32 -23.38
N TRP A 259 13.05 -1.30 -23.16
CA TRP A 259 13.73 -1.89 -22.01
C TRP A 259 14.29 -0.87 -21.01
N ASP A 260 14.04 0.43 -21.22
CA ASP A 260 14.56 1.47 -20.34
C ASP A 260 13.94 1.37 -18.94
N ASP A 261 14.70 1.81 -17.93
CA ASP A 261 14.12 2.16 -16.62
C ASP A 261 13.22 3.39 -16.79
N PHE A 262 11.91 3.18 -16.67
CA PHE A 262 10.90 4.21 -16.84
C PHE A 262 9.71 4.00 -15.91
N HIS A 263 9.33 5.06 -15.20
CA HIS A 263 8.17 5.07 -14.34
C HIS A 263 7.40 6.39 -14.45
N VAL A 264 6.12 6.34 -14.12
CA VAL A 264 5.19 7.48 -14.12
C VAL A 264 4.62 7.67 -12.73
N VAL A 265 4.62 8.91 -12.26
CA VAL A 265 3.96 9.33 -11.02
C VAL A 265 2.78 10.26 -11.35
N ASP A 266 1.58 9.87 -10.92
CA ASP A 266 0.35 10.67 -11.02
C ASP A 266 -0.35 10.71 -9.65
N GLY A 267 0.02 11.70 -8.84
CA GLY A 267 -0.45 11.80 -7.46
C GLY A 267 0.00 10.60 -6.64
N ARG A 268 -0.96 9.75 -6.25
CA ARG A 268 -0.74 8.52 -5.45
C ARG A 268 -0.69 7.24 -6.28
N LEU A 269 -0.78 7.37 -7.60
CA LEU A 269 -0.60 6.27 -8.56
C LEU A 269 0.85 6.30 -9.07
N VAL A 270 1.57 5.19 -8.93
CA VAL A 270 2.96 5.07 -9.40
C VAL A 270 3.10 3.81 -10.25
N THR A 271 3.57 3.92 -11.48
CA THR A 271 3.64 2.76 -12.39
C THR A 271 4.99 2.67 -13.07
N GLY A 272 5.49 1.46 -13.30
CA GLY A 272 6.78 1.17 -13.93
C GLY A 272 6.65 0.32 -15.19
N GLN A 273 7.55 0.51 -16.15
CA GLN A 273 7.43 -0.08 -17.48
C GLN A 273 7.76 -1.57 -17.54
N ASN A 274 8.78 -2.04 -16.82
CA ASN A 274 9.39 -3.36 -17.04
C ASN A 274 10.25 -3.79 -15.82
N PRO A 275 10.92 -4.96 -15.82
CA PRO A 275 11.77 -5.37 -14.70
C PRO A 275 12.85 -4.35 -14.31
N ALA A 276 13.47 -3.67 -15.30
CA ALA A 276 14.48 -2.64 -15.05
C ALA A 276 13.91 -1.44 -14.27
N SER A 277 12.59 -1.24 -14.31
CA SER A 277 11.87 -0.17 -13.64
C SER A 277 11.40 -0.54 -12.22
N ALA A 278 11.57 -1.80 -11.77
CA ALA A 278 11.02 -2.25 -10.48
C ALA A 278 11.56 -1.43 -9.29
N THR A 279 12.89 -1.23 -9.25
CA THR A 279 13.55 -0.43 -8.20
C THR A 279 13.11 1.04 -8.24
N SER A 280 13.12 1.68 -9.41
CA SER A 280 12.78 3.10 -9.54
C SER A 280 11.32 3.38 -9.19
N THR A 281 10.41 2.49 -9.59
CA THR A 281 8.98 2.54 -9.26
C THR A 281 8.76 2.43 -7.75
N ALA A 282 9.45 1.51 -7.07
CA ALA A 282 9.34 1.37 -5.62
C ALA A 282 9.88 2.59 -4.87
N LYS A 283 11.00 3.16 -5.33
CA LYS A 283 11.56 4.40 -4.76
C LYS A 283 10.59 5.57 -4.93
N ALA A 284 10.02 5.72 -6.12
CA ALA A 284 9.01 6.74 -6.39
C ALA A 284 7.75 6.55 -5.51
N ALA A 285 7.32 5.31 -5.28
CA ALA A 285 6.21 5.01 -4.37
C ALA A 285 6.52 5.43 -2.93
N VAL A 286 7.74 5.16 -2.43
CA VAL A 286 8.19 5.65 -1.12
C VAL A 286 8.21 7.17 -1.07
N GLU A 287 8.78 7.84 -2.07
CA GLU A 287 8.83 9.31 -2.12
C GLU A 287 7.45 9.98 -2.14
N VAL A 288 6.47 9.33 -2.79
CA VAL A 288 5.08 9.77 -2.76
C VAL A 288 4.49 9.56 -1.37
N PHE A 289 4.74 8.38 -0.76
CA PHE A 289 4.22 8.06 0.57
C PHE A 289 4.72 9.02 1.66
N GLU A 290 5.99 9.42 1.63
CA GLU A 290 6.57 10.37 2.60
C GLU A 290 5.94 11.78 2.55
N LYS A 291 5.14 12.08 1.53
CA LYS A 291 4.46 13.37 1.36
C LYS A 291 2.98 13.34 1.79
N LEU A 292 2.48 12.20 2.28
CA LEU A 292 1.06 11.98 2.65
C LEU A 292 0.72 12.43 4.07
#